data_AF-A0A953GU72-F1
#
_entry.id   AF-A0A953GU72-F1
#
_cell.length_a   1.000
_cell.length_b   1.000
_cell.length_c   1.000
_cell.angle_alpha   90.00
_cell.angle_beta   90.00
_cell.angle_gamma   90.00
#
_symmetry.space_group_name_H-M   'P 1'
#
loop_
_entity.id
_entity.type
_entity.pdbx_description
1 polymer ?
#
loop_
_entity_poly.entity_id
_entity_poly.type
_entity_poly.pdbx_seq_one_letter_code
_entity_poly.pdbx_strand_id
1 'polypeptide(L)'
;MQRQRQRSSNNAQPRTLKPNTWESSRSRKPVPPRQRREWTAEEDAQLKKWYPTKGSTYLMELLGRPRASIQQRAIRLKVSGPGKRWTHREDVFVKHNYAKRTAGYIAEKLGRSEMSVRQRLITLKLTNATSRPWTKQEIEWLRQHYGTATSAELAAELDRTIDAVEIKAGRIGISKAHRKMTVQERRWIKKNLGEISMLNMSIQLKVAHSQVLRVAREFGYHPRPNNRPWTPQEDEQLRQLYPTTTARELGELLERTLPAVRMRLEKLELTTPRVVPRSWVKEEDAVVKKFYGKKTAAEIGAMIGRTQFAVVGRAKHLKVSNSRRSSGSDGE
;
A
#
# COMPACT_ATOMS: atom_id res chain seq x y z
N MET A 1 44.16 -8.78 46.83
CA MET A 1 44.11 -7.40 46.31
C MET A 1 42.90 -7.24 45.40
N GLN A 2 41.75 -6.90 45.97
CA GLN A 2 40.58 -6.44 45.24
C GLN A 2 40.73 -4.93 44.99
N ARG A 3 40.43 -4.46 43.77
CA ARG A 3 40.14 -3.05 43.51
C ARG A 3 38.67 -2.90 43.20
N GLN A 4 37.95 -2.29 44.15
CA GLN A 4 36.68 -1.62 43.93
C GLN A 4 36.91 -0.30 43.17
N ARG A 5 35.91 0.10 42.37
CA ARG A 5 35.36 1.46 42.20
C ARG A 5 33.98 1.28 41.51
N GLN A 6 32.88 1.34 42.25
CA GLN A 6 32.06 2.52 42.57
C GLN A 6 31.42 3.20 41.34
N ARG A 7 30.08 3.08 41.23
CA ARG A 7 29.10 4.10 40.84
C ARG A 7 27.69 3.48 40.99
N SER A 8 26.98 3.82 42.06
CA SER A 8 26.01 4.92 42.18
C SER A 8 24.58 4.45 41.89
N SER A 9 23.83 4.28 42.97
CA SER A 9 22.40 4.02 43.02
C SER A 9 21.61 5.08 42.24
N ASN A 10 20.60 4.64 41.48
CA ASN A 10 19.46 5.48 41.21
C ASN A 10 18.16 4.70 41.46
N ASN A 11 17.39 5.27 42.38
CA ASN A 11 16.14 4.79 42.93
C ASN A 11 15.02 5.09 41.94
N ALA A 12 14.31 4.08 41.45
CA ALA A 12 13.04 4.28 40.75
C ALA A 12 12.19 3.01 40.85
N GLN A 13 11.16 3.08 41.71
CA GLN A 13 10.13 2.05 41.82
C GLN A 13 9.43 1.83 40.48
N PRO A 14 9.17 0.57 40.05
CA PRO A 14 8.36 0.32 38.86
C PRO A 14 6.91 0.76 39.11
N ARG A 15 6.44 1.69 38.27
CA ARG A 15 5.06 2.19 38.21
C ARG A 15 4.07 1.03 38.20
N THR A 16 3.14 1.02 39.16
CA THR A 16 1.99 0.13 39.17
C THR A 16 1.08 0.44 37.98
N LEU A 17 1.05 -0.46 36.99
CA LEU A 17 0.01 -0.46 35.96
C LEU A 17 -1.27 -1.00 36.58
N LYS A 18 -2.30 -0.14 36.67
CA LYS A 18 -3.63 -0.56 37.13
C LYS A 18 -4.21 -1.62 36.16
N PRO A 19 -4.95 -2.63 36.66
CA PRO A 19 -5.54 -3.65 35.81
C PRO A 19 -6.54 -3.08 34.80
N ASN A 20 -6.42 -3.54 33.56
CA ASN A 20 -7.26 -3.17 32.43
C ASN A 20 -8.62 -3.88 32.55
N THR A 21 -9.65 -3.17 33.03
CA THR A 21 -11.02 -3.68 33.16
C THR A 21 -11.75 -3.60 31.82
N TRP A 22 -11.90 -4.75 31.14
CA TRP A 22 -12.64 -4.87 29.88
C TRP A 22 -14.15 -5.15 30.05
N GLU A 23 -14.68 -5.09 31.27
CA GLU A 23 -16.09 -5.44 31.56
C GLU A 23 -17.11 -4.30 31.50
N SER A 24 -16.74 -3.05 31.21
CA SER A 24 -17.71 -1.95 31.12
C SER A 24 -18.30 -1.70 29.72
N SER A 25 -18.26 -2.70 28.82
CA SER A 25 -18.62 -2.50 27.39
C SER A 25 -19.98 -3.06 26.95
N ARG A 26 -20.82 -3.58 27.85
CA ARG A 26 -22.17 -4.10 27.51
C ARG A 26 -23.30 -3.31 28.16
N SER A 27 -23.39 -2.04 27.80
CA SER A 27 -24.66 -1.29 27.69
C SER A 27 -24.35 0.11 27.17
N ARG A 28 -24.02 0.23 25.88
CA ARG A 28 -24.12 1.54 25.23
C ARG A 28 -25.59 1.75 24.90
N LYS A 29 -26.30 2.48 25.78
CA LYS A 29 -27.62 3.04 25.45
C LYS A 29 -27.54 3.68 24.06
N PRO A 30 -28.59 3.58 23.22
CA PRO A 30 -28.60 4.26 21.93
C PRO A 30 -28.31 5.74 22.16
N VAL A 31 -27.25 6.24 21.52
CA VAL A 31 -26.93 7.68 21.55
C VAL A 31 -28.11 8.38 20.88
N PRO A 32 -28.82 9.31 21.55
CA PRO A 32 -29.93 10.01 20.93
C PRO A 32 -29.44 10.71 19.65
N PRO A 33 -30.27 10.80 18.60
CA PRO A 33 -29.88 11.47 17.36
C PRO A 33 -29.44 12.89 17.72
N ARG A 34 -28.21 13.26 17.32
CA ARG A 34 -27.70 14.63 17.54
C ARG A 34 -28.66 15.60 16.88
N GLN A 35 -29.39 16.38 17.68
CA GLN A 35 -30.22 17.48 17.17
C GLN A 35 -29.34 18.38 16.31
N ARG A 36 -29.73 18.58 15.05
CA ARG A 36 -28.98 19.43 14.12
C ARG A 36 -29.24 20.88 14.51
N ARG A 37 -28.27 21.50 15.20
CA ARG A 37 -28.29 22.95 15.44
C ARG A 37 -28.21 23.69 14.10
N GLU A 38 -29.33 24.28 13.69
CA GLU A 38 -29.44 25.06 12.45
C GLU A 38 -28.57 26.31 12.50
N TRP A 39 -28.14 26.79 11.33
CA TRP A 39 -27.32 28.00 11.21
C TRP A 39 -28.20 29.23 11.21
N THR A 40 -27.90 30.21 12.07
CA THR A 40 -28.65 31.47 12.11
C THR A 40 -28.09 32.50 11.13
N ALA A 41 -28.89 33.53 10.80
CA ALA A 41 -28.46 34.62 9.93
C ALA A 41 -27.28 35.41 10.54
N GLU A 42 -27.25 35.54 11.87
CA GLU A 42 -26.15 36.18 12.60
C GLU A 42 -24.86 35.38 12.48
N GLU A 43 -24.94 34.05 12.64
CA GLU A 43 -23.77 33.18 12.47
C GLU A 43 -23.23 33.24 11.03
N ASP A 44 -24.11 33.29 10.03
CA ASP A 44 -23.72 33.48 8.63
C ASP A 44 -23.05 34.84 8.40
N ALA A 45 -23.54 35.90 9.05
CA ALA A 45 -22.93 37.24 9.00
C ALA A 45 -21.52 37.24 9.64
N GLN A 46 -21.35 36.58 10.79
CA GLN A 46 -20.04 36.40 11.42
C GLN A 46 -19.09 35.59 10.54
N LEU A 47 -19.57 34.53 9.86
CA LEU A 47 -18.78 33.79 8.88
C LEU A 47 -18.33 34.69 7.74
N LYS A 48 -19.25 35.44 7.11
CA LYS A 48 -18.91 36.35 6.00
C LYS A 48 -17.87 37.40 6.40
N LYS A 49 -17.96 37.91 7.64
CA LYS A 49 -17.07 38.95 8.17
C LYS A 49 -15.67 38.42 8.54
N TRP A 50 -15.61 37.34 9.32
CA TRP A 50 -14.35 36.93 9.97
C TRP A 50 -13.68 35.71 9.36
N TYR A 51 -14.42 34.86 8.64
CA TYR A 51 -13.84 33.68 8.01
C TYR A 51 -12.71 34.04 7.02
N PRO A 52 -12.78 35.12 6.21
CA PRO A 52 -11.72 35.47 5.27
C PRO A 52 -10.40 35.93 5.91
N THR A 53 -10.41 36.41 7.15
CA THR A 53 -9.22 37.01 7.80
C THR A 53 -8.73 36.19 8.98
N LYS A 54 -9.64 35.71 9.83
CA LYS A 54 -9.32 34.95 11.07
C LYS A 54 -9.50 33.44 10.92
N GLY A 55 -10.22 32.99 9.88
CA GLY A 55 -10.35 31.57 9.53
C GLY A 55 -11.22 30.75 10.50
N SER A 56 -11.20 29.43 10.32
CA SER A 56 -12.11 28.52 11.02
C SER A 56 -11.79 28.32 12.51
N THR A 57 -10.56 28.61 12.94
CA THR A 57 -10.11 28.41 14.33
C THR A 57 -10.71 29.47 15.25
N TYR A 58 -10.61 30.75 14.86
CA TYR A 58 -11.26 31.85 15.58
C TYR A 58 -12.78 31.69 15.65
N LEU A 59 -13.41 31.28 14.53
CA LEU A 59 -14.87 31.08 14.49
C LEU A 59 -15.34 29.86 15.29
N MET A 60 -14.45 28.91 15.58
CA MET A 60 -14.76 27.78 16.46
C MET A 60 -14.98 28.27 17.88
N GLU A 61 -14.08 29.13 18.38
CA GLU A 61 -14.17 29.77 19.69
C GLU A 61 -15.36 30.73 19.75
N LEU A 62 -15.55 31.56 18.71
CA LEU A 62 -16.62 32.56 18.68
C LEU A 62 -18.03 31.96 18.61
N LEU A 63 -18.24 30.90 17.82
CA LEU A 63 -19.57 30.34 17.55
C LEU A 63 -19.88 29.06 18.34
N GLY A 64 -18.88 28.51 19.05
CA GLY A 64 -18.97 27.22 19.74
C GLY A 64 -19.31 26.06 18.80
N ARG A 65 -18.94 26.17 17.52
CA ARG A 65 -19.24 25.15 16.49
C ARG A 65 -17.98 24.38 16.11
N PRO A 66 -18.09 23.07 15.81
CA PRO A 66 -16.95 22.29 15.34
C PRO A 66 -16.34 22.89 14.07
N ARG A 67 -15.00 22.91 13.99
CA ARG A 67 -14.23 23.43 12.85
C ARG A 67 -14.74 22.94 11.50
N ALA A 68 -15.03 21.64 11.38
CA ALA A 68 -15.56 21.03 10.15
C ALA A 68 -16.93 21.60 9.75
N SER A 69 -17.81 21.90 10.72
CA SER A 69 -19.13 22.48 10.46
C SER A 69 -18.99 23.91 9.91
N ILE A 70 -18.12 24.71 10.50
CA ILE A 70 -17.82 26.08 10.04
C ILE A 70 -17.23 26.07 8.63
N GLN A 71 -16.29 25.15 8.34
CA GLN A 71 -15.74 25.00 7.00
C GLN A 71 -16.81 24.62 5.97
N GLN A 72 -17.69 23.68 6.30
CA GLN A 72 -18.80 23.28 5.43
C GLN A 72 -19.80 24.41 5.20
N ARG A 73 -20.13 25.20 6.24
CA ARG A 73 -21.02 26.36 6.07
C ARG A 73 -20.36 27.46 5.25
N ALA A 74 -19.09 27.76 5.46
CA ALA A 74 -18.34 28.72 4.66
C ALA A 74 -18.31 28.35 3.17
N ILE A 75 -18.19 27.05 2.85
CA ILE A 75 -18.30 26.54 1.48
C ILE A 75 -19.70 26.84 0.90
N ARG A 76 -20.79 26.55 1.63
CA ARG A 76 -22.17 26.83 1.18
C ARG A 76 -22.43 28.33 0.99
N LEU A 77 -21.87 29.16 1.86
CA LEU A 77 -21.94 30.62 1.76
C LEU A 77 -20.95 31.22 0.74
N LYS A 78 -20.13 30.39 0.09
CA LYS A 78 -19.09 30.80 -0.86
C LYS A 78 -18.07 31.79 -0.25
N VAL A 79 -17.81 31.70 1.05
CA VAL A 79 -16.83 32.52 1.76
C VAL A 79 -15.48 31.81 1.79
N SER A 80 -14.45 32.44 1.23
CA SER A 80 -13.09 31.89 1.18
C SER A 80 -12.30 32.29 2.43
N GLY A 81 -11.57 31.34 3.02
CA GLY A 81 -10.72 31.58 4.19
C GLY A 81 -9.41 32.31 3.86
N PRO A 82 -8.60 32.64 4.88
CA PRO A 82 -7.42 33.51 4.76
C PRO A 82 -6.31 32.92 3.88
N GLY A 83 -6.30 31.60 3.69
CA GLY A 83 -5.31 30.88 2.89
C GLY A 83 -5.75 30.47 1.48
N LYS A 84 -6.85 31.02 0.92
CA LYS A 84 -7.36 30.58 -0.40
C LYS A 84 -7.24 31.59 -1.54
N ARG A 85 -7.05 32.89 -1.27
CA ARG A 85 -6.87 33.88 -2.34
C ARG A 85 -5.38 34.04 -2.66
N TRP A 86 -5.07 34.00 -3.95
CA TRP A 86 -3.76 34.36 -4.48
C TRP A 86 -3.68 35.88 -4.59
N THR A 87 -2.61 36.45 -4.03
CA THR A 87 -2.33 37.88 -4.14
C THR A 87 -1.52 38.18 -5.40
N HIS A 88 -1.55 39.43 -5.84
CA HIS A 88 -0.76 39.87 -6.99
C HIS A 88 0.75 39.63 -6.80
N ARG A 89 1.27 39.85 -5.59
CA ARG A 89 2.69 39.60 -5.27
C ARG A 89 3.07 38.13 -5.44
N GLU A 90 2.18 37.23 -5.02
CA GLU A 90 2.41 35.79 -5.15
C GLU A 90 2.34 35.34 -6.61
N ASP A 91 1.41 35.91 -7.41
CA ASP A 91 1.38 35.65 -8.85
C ASP A 91 2.64 36.12 -9.56
N VAL A 92 3.17 37.29 -9.20
CA VAL A 92 4.44 37.81 -9.73
C VAL A 92 5.59 36.87 -9.36
N PHE A 93 5.65 36.42 -8.11
CA PHE A 93 6.66 35.46 -7.67
C PHE A 93 6.58 34.13 -8.42
N VAL A 94 5.38 33.58 -8.60
CA VAL A 94 5.14 32.36 -9.38
C VAL A 94 5.60 32.55 -10.83
N LYS A 95 5.17 33.65 -11.49
CA LYS A 95 5.54 33.97 -12.87
C LYS A 95 7.05 34.10 -13.08
N HIS A 96 7.78 34.62 -12.10
CA HIS A 96 9.22 34.78 -12.21
C HIS A 96 10.00 33.46 -12.01
N ASN A 97 9.45 32.52 -11.22
CA ASN A 97 10.19 31.36 -10.75
C ASN A 97 9.77 30.02 -11.39
N TYR A 98 8.57 29.91 -11.97
CA TYR A 98 8.03 28.61 -12.43
C TYR A 98 8.89 27.87 -13.46
N ALA A 99 9.62 28.60 -14.31
CA ALA A 99 10.52 28.01 -15.30
C ALA A 99 11.84 27.52 -14.70
N LYS A 100 12.25 28.11 -13.57
CA LYS A 100 13.58 27.92 -12.95
C LYS A 100 13.56 27.01 -11.73
N ARG A 101 12.42 26.93 -11.03
CA ARG A 101 12.28 26.24 -9.75
C ARG A 101 11.11 25.26 -9.76
N THR A 102 11.20 24.22 -8.95
CA THR A 102 10.11 23.25 -8.78
C THR A 102 8.89 23.90 -8.14
N ALA A 103 7.71 23.33 -8.39
CA ALA A 103 6.48 23.77 -7.72
C ALA A 103 6.60 23.63 -6.19
N GLY A 104 7.34 22.61 -5.71
CA GLY A 104 7.65 22.41 -4.29
C GLY A 104 8.46 23.57 -3.70
N TYR A 105 9.53 24.02 -4.37
CA TYR A 105 10.29 25.19 -3.93
C TYR A 105 9.43 26.46 -3.85
N ILE A 106 8.61 26.71 -4.88
CA ILE A 106 7.71 27.88 -4.90
C ILE A 106 6.68 27.77 -3.77
N ALA A 107 6.21 26.56 -3.47
CA ALA A 107 5.26 26.31 -2.40
C ALA A 107 5.86 26.60 -1.03
N GLU A 108 7.09 26.14 -0.78
CA GLU A 108 7.86 26.43 0.44
C GLU A 108 8.00 27.95 0.65
N LYS A 109 8.46 28.68 -0.39
CA LYS A 109 8.66 30.14 -0.28
C LYS A 109 7.37 30.95 -0.12
N LEU A 110 6.25 30.43 -0.60
CA LEU A 110 4.94 31.07 -0.47
C LEU A 110 4.11 30.55 0.73
N GLY A 111 4.65 29.62 1.53
CA GLY A 111 3.90 28.97 2.61
C GLY A 111 2.63 28.27 2.14
N ARG A 112 2.62 27.74 0.92
CA ARG A 112 1.48 27.04 0.30
C ARG A 112 1.77 25.55 0.12
N SER A 113 0.75 24.78 -0.21
CA SER A 113 0.94 23.41 -0.69
C SER A 113 1.42 23.39 -2.14
N GLU A 114 2.26 22.43 -2.49
CA GLU A 114 2.73 22.23 -3.87
C GLU A 114 1.55 22.07 -4.84
N MET A 115 0.50 21.36 -4.43
CA MET A 115 -0.71 21.21 -5.24
C MET A 115 -1.41 22.54 -5.52
N SER A 116 -1.43 23.47 -4.54
CA SER A 116 -2.00 24.80 -4.74
C SER A 116 -1.22 25.60 -5.78
N VAL A 117 0.12 25.53 -5.73
CA VAL A 117 1.00 26.17 -6.72
C VAL A 117 0.78 25.56 -8.11
N ARG A 118 0.73 24.23 -8.23
CA ARG A 118 0.46 23.54 -9.51
C ARG A 118 -0.88 23.99 -10.12
N GLN A 119 -1.93 24.06 -9.32
CA GLN A 119 -3.24 24.55 -9.78
C GLN A 119 -3.20 26.02 -10.21
N ARG A 120 -2.40 26.84 -9.51
CA ARG A 120 -2.24 28.26 -9.87
C ARG A 120 -1.48 28.42 -11.18
N LEU A 121 -0.43 27.63 -11.42
CA LEU A 121 0.31 27.64 -12.68
C LEU A 121 -0.59 27.34 -13.89
N ILE A 122 -1.52 26.38 -13.74
CA ILE A 122 -2.55 26.07 -14.74
C ILE A 122 -3.49 27.27 -14.92
N THR A 123 -3.96 27.87 -13.82
CA THR A 123 -4.87 29.04 -13.85
C THR A 123 -4.24 30.25 -14.52
N LEU A 124 -2.94 30.47 -14.29
CA LEU A 124 -2.15 31.53 -14.92
C LEU A 124 -1.69 31.19 -16.35
N LYS A 125 -2.07 30.01 -16.88
CA LYS A 125 -1.68 29.51 -18.21
C LYS A 125 -0.16 29.47 -18.43
N LEU A 126 0.61 29.28 -17.36
CA LEU A 126 2.07 29.21 -17.41
C LEU A 126 2.59 27.80 -17.71
N THR A 127 1.75 26.79 -17.51
CA THR A 127 2.05 25.39 -17.85
C THR A 127 0.75 24.62 -18.07
N ASN A 128 0.77 23.70 -19.03
CA ASN A 128 -0.28 22.70 -19.22
C ASN A 128 0.08 21.37 -18.52
N ALA A 129 1.27 21.29 -17.93
CA ALA A 129 1.85 20.08 -17.38
C ALA A 129 1.96 20.16 -15.84
N THR A 130 1.79 19.01 -15.20
CA THR A 130 1.99 18.82 -13.75
C THR A 130 3.44 19.03 -13.29
N SER A 131 4.39 19.17 -14.22
CA SER A 131 5.83 19.25 -13.95
C SER A 131 6.51 20.43 -14.65
N ARG A 132 7.65 20.87 -14.09
CA ARG A 132 8.49 21.97 -14.58
C ARG A 132 8.94 21.70 -16.04
N PRO A 133 8.76 22.66 -16.97
CA PRO A 133 9.23 22.53 -18.35
C PRO A 133 10.74 22.28 -18.42
N TRP A 134 11.19 21.50 -19.40
CA TRP A 134 12.62 21.25 -19.64
C TRP A 134 13.25 22.40 -20.42
N THR A 135 14.33 22.99 -19.91
CA THR A 135 15.07 24.03 -20.64
C THR A 135 15.99 23.40 -21.69
N LYS A 136 16.43 24.19 -22.68
CA LYS A 136 17.41 23.73 -23.68
C LYS A 136 18.72 23.30 -23.02
N GLN A 137 19.17 24.04 -22.00
CA GLN A 137 20.39 23.73 -21.24
C GLN A 137 20.28 22.39 -20.50
N GLU A 138 19.14 22.11 -19.85
CA GLU A 138 18.93 20.83 -19.17
C GLU A 138 18.91 19.65 -20.15
N ILE A 139 18.36 19.84 -21.35
CA ILE A 139 18.32 18.80 -22.38
C ILE A 139 19.73 18.51 -22.90
N GLU A 140 20.53 19.55 -23.13
CA GLU A 140 21.91 19.41 -23.61
C GLU A 140 22.81 18.77 -22.55
N TRP A 141 22.67 19.21 -21.29
CA TRP A 141 23.37 18.59 -20.17
C TRP A 141 22.99 17.12 -20.02
N LEU A 142 21.69 16.79 -20.14
CA LEU A 142 21.23 15.41 -20.14
C LEU A 142 21.85 14.61 -21.30
N ARG A 143 22.02 15.20 -22.50
CA ARG A 143 22.70 14.54 -23.64
C ARG A 143 24.13 14.13 -23.32
N GLN A 144 24.87 15.01 -22.64
CA GLN A 144 26.29 14.83 -22.38
C GLN A 144 26.56 13.83 -21.24
N HIS A 145 25.70 13.81 -20.22
CA HIS A 145 25.99 13.09 -18.97
C HIS A 145 25.17 11.79 -18.77
N TYR A 146 24.11 11.55 -19.54
CA TYR A 146 23.24 10.38 -19.30
C TYR A 146 23.92 9.02 -19.44
N GLY A 147 24.99 8.95 -20.26
CA GLY A 147 25.74 7.72 -20.49
C GLY A 147 26.75 7.36 -19.38
N THR A 148 27.17 8.35 -18.58
CA THR A 148 28.26 8.20 -17.60
C THR A 148 27.78 8.32 -16.16
N ALA A 149 26.82 9.20 -15.88
CA ALA A 149 26.28 9.42 -14.54
C ALA A 149 25.07 8.52 -14.22
N THR A 150 24.87 8.24 -12.93
CA THR A 150 23.69 7.53 -12.43
C THR A 150 22.43 8.40 -12.56
N SER A 151 21.24 7.77 -12.61
CA SER A 151 19.99 8.54 -12.73
C SER A 151 19.76 9.43 -11.50
N ALA A 152 20.32 9.03 -10.34
CA ALA A 152 20.25 9.78 -9.09
C ALA A 152 21.14 11.04 -9.11
N GLU A 153 22.38 10.94 -9.60
CA GLU A 153 23.28 12.10 -9.74
C GLU A 153 22.70 13.12 -10.74
N LEU A 154 22.20 12.65 -11.89
CA LEU A 154 21.56 13.51 -12.89
C LEU A 154 20.31 14.20 -12.33
N ALA A 155 19.53 13.50 -11.51
CA ALA A 155 18.34 14.04 -10.87
C ALA A 155 18.68 15.12 -9.83
N ALA A 156 19.73 14.89 -9.03
CA ALA A 156 20.22 15.85 -8.05
C ALA A 156 20.72 17.14 -8.73
N GLU A 157 21.54 17.01 -9.77
CA GLU A 157 22.11 18.16 -10.50
C GLU A 157 21.03 19.00 -11.19
N LEU A 158 20.03 18.34 -11.78
CA LEU A 158 18.96 19.02 -12.52
C LEU A 158 17.82 19.51 -11.63
N ASP A 159 17.86 19.29 -10.30
CA ASP A 159 16.75 19.53 -9.37
C ASP A 159 15.42 18.94 -9.92
N ARG A 160 15.47 17.63 -10.24
CA ARG A 160 14.36 16.84 -10.78
C ARG A 160 14.28 15.48 -10.11
N THR A 161 13.16 14.80 -10.29
CA THR A 161 13.04 13.40 -9.85
C THR A 161 13.75 12.46 -10.81
N ILE A 162 14.21 11.31 -10.32
CA ILE A 162 14.79 10.22 -11.13
C ILE A 162 13.86 9.87 -12.29
N ASP A 163 12.57 9.65 -12.01
CA ASP A 163 11.55 9.36 -13.03
C ASP A 163 11.46 10.44 -14.11
N ALA A 164 11.53 11.73 -13.73
CA ALA A 164 11.45 12.82 -14.71
C ALA A 164 12.64 12.79 -15.67
N VAL A 165 13.84 12.50 -15.15
CA VAL A 165 15.08 12.37 -15.93
C VAL A 165 15.00 11.18 -16.89
N GLU A 166 14.57 10.01 -16.43
CA GLU A 166 14.47 8.80 -17.26
C GLU A 166 13.40 8.92 -18.34
N ILE A 167 12.22 9.47 -18.00
CA ILE A 167 11.15 9.74 -18.97
C ILE A 167 11.62 10.74 -20.02
N LYS A 168 12.33 11.81 -19.61
CA LYS A 168 12.84 12.80 -20.57
C LYS A 168 13.87 12.18 -21.49
N ALA A 169 14.85 11.45 -20.94
CA ALA A 169 15.89 10.77 -21.71
C ALA A 169 15.28 9.83 -22.76
N GLY A 170 14.29 9.03 -22.38
CA GLY A 170 13.54 8.19 -23.32
C GLY A 170 12.84 8.99 -24.42
N ARG A 171 12.20 10.12 -24.10
CA ARG A 171 11.53 11.00 -25.08
C ARG A 171 12.49 11.68 -26.05
N ILE A 172 13.73 11.96 -25.65
CA ILE A 172 14.75 12.57 -26.51
C ILE A 172 15.67 11.53 -27.18
N GLY A 173 15.36 10.24 -27.01
CA GLY A 173 16.03 9.13 -27.69
C GLY A 173 17.37 8.73 -27.09
N ILE A 174 17.63 9.04 -25.82
CA ILE A 174 18.91 8.77 -25.15
C ILE A 174 18.73 7.64 -24.16
N SER A 175 19.59 6.64 -24.24
CA SER A 175 19.55 5.45 -23.39
C SER A 175 20.89 5.24 -22.71
N LYS A 176 20.90 4.66 -21.50
CA LYS A 176 22.14 4.21 -20.88
C LYS A 176 22.67 3.07 -21.74
N ALA A 177 23.89 3.23 -22.26
CA ALA A 177 24.55 2.17 -22.99
C ALA A 177 24.78 0.99 -22.04
N HIS A 178 23.87 0.02 -22.05
CA HIS A 178 24.03 -1.20 -21.25
C HIS A 178 25.22 -2.00 -21.77
N ARG A 179 26.02 -2.61 -20.88
CA ARG A 179 27.11 -3.52 -21.28
C ARG A 179 26.57 -4.56 -22.26
N LYS A 180 27.28 -4.83 -23.37
CA LYS A 180 26.85 -5.88 -24.31
C LYS A 180 26.92 -7.24 -23.60
N MET A 181 25.84 -8.01 -23.74
CA MET A 181 25.73 -9.33 -23.14
C MET A 181 26.54 -10.36 -23.95
N THR A 182 27.29 -11.21 -23.26
CA THR A 182 28.17 -12.20 -23.89
C THR A 182 27.36 -13.33 -24.55
N VAL A 183 28.01 -14.06 -25.46
CA VAL A 183 27.39 -15.24 -26.11
C VAL A 183 26.99 -16.29 -25.07
N GLN A 184 27.78 -16.46 -24.01
CA GLN A 184 27.50 -17.42 -22.94
C GLN A 184 26.27 -17.01 -22.11
N GLU A 185 26.16 -15.74 -21.71
CA GLU A 185 25.00 -15.21 -20.97
C GLU A 185 23.71 -15.36 -21.79
N ARG A 186 23.78 -15.06 -23.10
CA ARG A 186 22.65 -15.22 -24.04
C ARG A 186 22.22 -16.67 -24.19
N ARG A 187 23.19 -17.59 -24.33
CA ARG A 187 22.94 -19.04 -24.41
C ARG A 187 22.32 -19.57 -23.12
N TRP A 188 22.79 -19.10 -21.97
CA TRP A 188 22.26 -19.46 -20.66
C TRP A 188 20.81 -18.97 -20.49
N ILE A 189 20.50 -17.74 -20.88
CA ILE A 189 19.12 -17.24 -20.86
C ILE A 189 18.23 -18.13 -21.72
N LYS A 190 18.62 -18.41 -22.98
CA LYS A 190 17.87 -19.28 -23.90
C LYS A 190 17.53 -20.63 -23.26
N LYS A 191 18.51 -21.26 -22.59
CA LYS A 191 18.34 -22.57 -21.94
C LYS A 191 17.34 -22.54 -20.78
N ASN A 192 17.20 -21.40 -20.10
CA ASN A 192 16.40 -21.27 -18.87
C ASN A 192 15.06 -20.52 -19.10
N LEU A 193 14.72 -20.18 -20.34
CA LEU A 193 13.44 -19.52 -20.67
C LEU A 193 12.28 -20.41 -20.24
N GLY A 194 11.39 -19.89 -19.39
CA GLY A 194 10.24 -20.65 -18.87
C GLY A 194 10.51 -21.49 -17.63
N GLU A 195 11.77 -21.65 -17.21
CA GLU A 195 12.15 -22.34 -15.97
C GLU A 195 12.53 -21.34 -14.87
N ILE A 196 13.35 -20.34 -15.23
CA ILE A 196 13.79 -19.28 -14.31
C ILE A 196 13.05 -17.98 -14.65
N SER A 197 12.63 -17.23 -13.64
CA SER A 197 12.04 -15.92 -13.88
C SER A 197 13.07 -14.95 -14.46
N MET A 198 12.63 -14.05 -15.35
CA MET A 198 13.53 -13.02 -15.93
C MET A 198 14.20 -12.15 -14.85
N LEU A 199 13.53 -11.97 -13.70
CA LEU A 199 14.09 -11.28 -12.55
C LEU A 199 15.24 -12.07 -11.92
N ASN A 200 15.06 -13.37 -11.67
CA ASN A 200 16.10 -14.22 -11.10
C ASN A 200 17.29 -14.36 -12.05
N MET A 201 17.03 -14.47 -13.36
CA MET A 201 18.09 -14.41 -14.38
C MET A 201 18.90 -13.12 -14.28
N SER A 202 18.24 -11.97 -14.09
CA SER A 202 18.92 -10.67 -13.98
C SER A 202 19.80 -10.57 -12.73
N ILE A 203 19.32 -11.12 -11.60
CA ILE A 203 20.06 -11.17 -10.33
C ILE A 203 21.32 -12.04 -10.49
N GLN A 204 21.18 -13.24 -11.06
CA GLN A 204 22.29 -14.18 -11.23
C GLN A 204 23.36 -13.65 -12.18
N LEU A 205 22.96 -13.06 -13.30
CA LEU A 205 23.87 -12.52 -14.31
C LEU A 205 24.43 -11.13 -13.93
N LYS A 206 23.90 -10.51 -12.87
CA LYS A 206 24.21 -9.14 -12.44
C LYS A 206 24.06 -8.13 -13.59
N VAL A 207 22.98 -8.26 -14.35
CA VAL A 207 22.62 -7.36 -15.46
C VAL A 207 21.26 -6.72 -15.21
N ALA A 208 20.97 -5.63 -15.92
CA ALA A 208 19.65 -5.00 -15.81
C ALA A 208 18.56 -5.96 -16.30
N HIS A 209 17.41 -5.97 -15.60
CA HIS A 209 16.24 -6.78 -15.95
C HIS A 209 15.80 -6.58 -17.42
N SER A 210 15.91 -5.34 -17.93
CA SER A 210 15.62 -4.99 -19.33
C SER A 210 16.51 -5.72 -20.34
N GLN A 211 17.76 -6.03 -20.00
CA GLN A 211 18.69 -6.74 -20.88
C GLN A 211 18.27 -8.20 -21.06
N VAL A 212 17.88 -8.86 -19.98
CA VAL A 212 17.36 -10.23 -20.01
C VAL A 212 16.08 -10.29 -20.84
N LEU A 213 15.15 -9.34 -20.61
CA LEU A 213 13.92 -9.23 -21.39
C LEU A 213 14.18 -9.04 -22.89
N ARG A 214 15.14 -8.19 -23.26
CA ARG A 214 15.51 -7.98 -24.67
C ARG A 214 15.98 -9.28 -25.31
N VAL A 215 16.88 -10.01 -24.65
CA VAL A 215 17.41 -11.27 -25.19
C VAL A 215 16.35 -12.36 -25.25
N ALA A 216 15.46 -12.43 -24.26
CA ALA A 216 14.32 -13.34 -24.32
C ALA A 216 13.43 -13.07 -25.55
N ARG A 217 13.14 -11.79 -25.85
CA ARG A 217 12.38 -11.40 -27.05
C ARG A 217 13.09 -11.72 -28.36
N GLU A 218 14.41 -11.59 -28.43
CA GLU A 218 15.22 -12.00 -29.59
C GLU A 218 15.06 -13.51 -29.88
N PHE A 219 14.80 -14.33 -28.85
CA PHE A 219 14.45 -15.75 -28.97
C PHE A 219 12.94 -16.02 -29.08
N GLY A 220 12.13 -14.99 -29.33
CA GLY A 220 10.67 -15.11 -29.48
C GLY A 220 9.91 -15.28 -28.15
N TYR A 221 10.58 -15.25 -27.01
CA TYR A 221 9.94 -15.42 -25.70
C TYR A 221 9.43 -14.08 -25.17
N HIS A 222 8.10 -13.98 -25.04
CA HIS A 222 7.40 -12.79 -24.58
C HIS A 222 6.79 -13.04 -23.19
N PRO A 223 7.51 -12.72 -22.10
CA PRO A 223 7.01 -12.96 -20.75
C PRO A 223 5.81 -12.04 -20.48
N ARG A 224 4.67 -12.63 -20.08
CA ARG A 224 3.55 -11.86 -19.55
C ARG A 224 3.94 -11.29 -18.18
N PRO A 225 3.44 -10.10 -17.78
CA PRO A 225 3.93 -9.38 -16.59
C PRO A 225 3.87 -10.15 -15.26
N ASN A 226 3.13 -11.26 -15.17
CA ASN A 226 2.93 -12.06 -13.95
C ASN A 226 3.04 -13.58 -14.20
N ASN A 227 3.93 -14.03 -15.08
CA ASN A 227 3.94 -15.42 -15.55
C ASN A 227 4.98 -16.31 -14.84
N ARG A 228 4.97 -16.37 -13.50
CA ARG A 228 5.66 -17.49 -12.80
C ARG A 228 5.03 -18.79 -13.36
N PRO A 229 5.79 -19.68 -14.01
CA PRO A 229 5.28 -20.92 -14.60
C PRO A 229 4.63 -21.79 -13.51
N TRP A 230 3.58 -22.52 -13.83
CA TRP A 230 2.99 -23.51 -12.93
C TRP A 230 3.82 -24.80 -12.98
N THR A 231 4.27 -25.28 -11.83
CA THR A 231 5.03 -26.54 -11.77
C THR A 231 4.08 -27.74 -11.70
N PRO A 232 4.51 -28.95 -12.12
CA PRO A 232 3.71 -30.16 -11.94
C PRO A 232 3.31 -30.42 -10.47
N GLN A 233 4.17 -30.03 -9.52
CA GLN A 233 3.89 -30.13 -8.08
C GLN A 233 2.80 -29.15 -7.65
N GLU A 234 2.82 -27.92 -8.15
CA GLU A 234 1.76 -26.93 -7.88
C GLU A 234 0.42 -27.38 -8.48
N ASP A 235 0.42 -27.97 -9.68
CA ASP A 235 -0.80 -28.53 -10.29
C ASP A 235 -1.36 -29.71 -9.48
N GLU A 236 -0.49 -30.56 -8.93
CA GLU A 236 -0.89 -31.67 -8.08
C GLU A 236 -1.45 -31.17 -6.74
N GLN A 237 -0.83 -30.14 -6.15
CA GLN A 237 -1.36 -29.46 -4.97
C GLN A 237 -2.73 -28.84 -5.25
N LEU A 238 -2.95 -28.23 -6.42
CA LEU A 238 -4.27 -27.74 -6.82
C LEU A 238 -5.29 -28.88 -6.92
N ARG A 239 -4.96 -30.00 -7.56
CA ARG A 239 -5.85 -31.18 -7.67
C ARG A 239 -6.26 -31.73 -6.31
N GLN A 240 -5.30 -31.86 -5.39
CA GLN A 240 -5.54 -32.45 -4.07
C GLN A 240 -6.29 -31.50 -3.12
N LEU A 241 -5.96 -30.21 -3.14
CA LEU A 241 -6.43 -29.27 -2.12
C LEU A 241 -7.68 -28.49 -2.54
N TYR A 242 -7.90 -28.26 -3.84
CA TYR A 242 -9.04 -27.46 -4.32
C TYR A 242 -10.43 -27.99 -3.93
N PRO A 243 -10.68 -29.32 -3.85
CA PRO A 243 -11.97 -29.83 -3.39
C PRO A 243 -12.35 -29.38 -1.96
N THR A 244 -11.36 -28.96 -1.16
CA THR A 244 -11.53 -28.70 0.28
C THR A 244 -11.04 -27.33 0.73
N THR A 245 -10.40 -26.57 -0.15
CA THR A 245 -9.71 -25.30 0.13
C THR A 245 -10.13 -24.25 -0.89
N THR A 246 -10.26 -22.98 -0.49
CA THR A 246 -10.66 -21.93 -1.43
C THR A 246 -9.49 -21.51 -2.34
N ALA A 247 -9.80 -21.04 -3.55
CA ALA A 247 -8.79 -20.46 -4.45
C ALA A 247 -8.01 -19.28 -3.84
N ARG A 248 -8.55 -18.63 -2.79
CA ARG A 248 -7.86 -17.57 -2.05
C ARG A 248 -6.80 -18.14 -1.12
N GLU A 249 -7.17 -19.13 -0.32
CA GLU A 249 -6.26 -19.84 0.59
C GLU A 249 -5.17 -20.59 -0.19
N LEU A 250 -5.50 -21.15 -1.35
CA LEU A 250 -4.49 -21.72 -2.26
C LEU A 250 -3.55 -20.67 -2.84
N GLY A 251 -4.03 -19.45 -3.07
CA GLY A 251 -3.17 -18.33 -3.47
C GLY A 251 -2.20 -17.95 -2.35
N GLU A 252 -2.67 -17.90 -1.11
CA GLU A 252 -1.84 -17.66 0.07
C GLU A 252 -0.80 -18.79 0.26
N LEU A 253 -1.19 -20.05 0.07
CA LEU A 253 -0.31 -21.23 0.23
C LEU A 253 0.76 -21.35 -0.87
N LEU A 254 0.41 -21.07 -2.12
CA LEU A 254 1.29 -21.22 -3.28
C LEU A 254 2.04 -19.93 -3.62
N GLU A 255 1.87 -18.88 -2.81
CA GLU A 255 2.35 -17.52 -3.07
C GLU A 255 1.94 -17.01 -4.46
N ARG A 256 0.69 -17.30 -4.82
CA ARG A 256 0.07 -16.90 -6.09
C ARG A 256 -1.06 -15.92 -5.83
N THR A 257 -1.33 -15.08 -6.82
CA THR A 257 -2.51 -14.22 -6.76
C THR A 257 -3.78 -15.04 -6.96
N LEU A 258 -4.86 -14.67 -6.28
CA LEU A 258 -6.18 -15.30 -6.44
C LEU A 258 -6.62 -15.44 -7.92
N PRO A 259 -6.45 -14.42 -8.79
CA PRO A 259 -6.75 -14.54 -10.22
C PRO A 259 -5.91 -15.63 -10.93
N ALA A 260 -4.63 -15.75 -10.61
CA ALA A 260 -3.75 -16.75 -11.23
C ALA A 260 -4.19 -18.17 -10.87
N VAL A 261 -4.56 -18.41 -9.61
CA VAL A 261 -5.07 -19.72 -9.15
C VAL A 261 -6.37 -20.09 -9.87
N ARG A 262 -7.33 -19.15 -9.96
CA ARG A 262 -8.61 -19.38 -10.65
C ARG A 262 -8.42 -19.76 -12.12
N MET A 263 -7.58 -19.01 -12.85
CA MET A 263 -7.27 -19.30 -14.25
C MET A 263 -6.59 -20.66 -14.42
N ARG A 264 -5.74 -21.07 -13.46
CA ARG A 264 -5.09 -22.38 -13.53
C ARG A 264 -6.07 -23.52 -13.28
N LEU A 265 -6.96 -23.38 -12.31
CA LEU A 265 -8.01 -24.37 -12.02
C LEU A 265 -8.92 -24.59 -13.24
N GLU A 266 -9.28 -23.52 -13.93
CA GLU A 266 -10.02 -23.59 -15.20
C GLU A 266 -9.26 -24.34 -16.29
N LYS A 267 -7.96 -24.08 -16.42
CA LYS A 267 -7.10 -24.79 -17.38
C LYS A 267 -6.86 -26.26 -17.02
N LEU A 268 -6.97 -26.63 -15.75
CA LEU A 268 -6.90 -28.00 -15.27
C LEU A 268 -8.27 -28.69 -15.27
N GLU A 269 -9.31 -28.04 -15.79
CA GLU A 269 -10.71 -28.53 -15.80
C GLU A 269 -11.23 -28.86 -14.38
N LEU A 270 -10.62 -28.26 -13.36
CA LEU A 270 -11.05 -28.31 -11.96
C LEU A 270 -12.16 -27.28 -11.69
N THR A 271 -12.94 -26.92 -12.70
CA THR A 271 -14.05 -25.96 -12.68
C THR A 271 -15.38 -26.59 -12.29
N THR A 272 -15.35 -27.70 -11.55
CA THR A 272 -16.59 -28.31 -11.06
C THR A 272 -17.37 -27.29 -10.22
N PRO A 273 -18.72 -27.22 -10.39
CA PRO A 273 -19.57 -26.58 -9.42
C PRO A 273 -19.26 -27.24 -8.08
N ARG A 274 -19.11 -26.44 -7.02
CA ARG A 274 -19.00 -26.98 -5.65
C ARG A 274 -20.05 -28.08 -5.52
N VAL A 275 -19.64 -29.33 -5.33
CA VAL A 275 -20.53 -30.34 -4.75
C VAL A 275 -21.11 -29.65 -3.55
N VAL A 276 -22.43 -29.43 -3.56
CA VAL A 276 -23.14 -28.64 -2.55
C VAL A 276 -22.53 -29.05 -1.21
N PRO A 277 -21.87 -28.14 -0.47
CA PRO A 277 -21.13 -28.54 0.71
C PRO A 277 -22.06 -29.38 1.57
N ARG A 278 -21.75 -30.66 1.78
CA ARG A 278 -22.60 -31.58 2.54
C ARG A 278 -23.04 -30.83 3.80
N SER A 279 -24.35 -30.57 3.92
CA SER A 279 -24.86 -29.80 5.04
C SER A 279 -24.44 -30.47 6.34
N TRP A 280 -24.05 -29.67 7.33
CA TRP A 280 -23.68 -30.19 8.63
C TRP A 280 -24.91 -30.82 9.28
N VAL A 281 -24.81 -32.10 9.65
CA VAL A 281 -25.86 -32.79 10.40
C VAL A 281 -25.63 -32.64 11.90
N LYS A 282 -26.68 -32.81 12.70
CA LYS A 282 -26.64 -32.56 14.16
C LYS A 282 -25.63 -33.49 14.85
N GLU A 283 -25.45 -34.68 14.31
CA GLU A 283 -24.52 -35.70 14.78
C GLU A 283 -23.07 -35.25 14.58
N GLU A 284 -22.74 -34.67 13.42
CA GLU A 284 -21.41 -34.10 13.13
C GLU A 284 -21.12 -32.91 14.06
N ASP A 285 -22.10 -32.02 14.28
CA ASP A 285 -21.96 -30.89 15.21
C ASP A 285 -21.75 -31.36 16.66
N ALA A 286 -22.40 -32.46 17.06
CA ALA A 286 -22.21 -33.06 18.38
C ALA A 286 -20.79 -33.62 18.53
N VAL A 287 -20.25 -34.26 17.50
CA VAL A 287 -18.86 -34.75 17.47
C VAL A 287 -17.87 -33.58 17.56
N VAL A 288 -18.07 -32.50 16.78
CA VAL A 288 -17.23 -31.30 16.87
C VAL A 288 -17.32 -30.67 18.26
N LYS A 289 -18.51 -30.47 18.83
CA LYS A 289 -18.66 -29.93 20.20
C LYS A 289 -17.99 -30.80 21.28
N LYS A 290 -18.08 -32.12 21.14
CA LYS A 290 -17.56 -33.07 22.14
C LYS A 290 -16.04 -33.20 22.12
N PHE A 291 -15.43 -33.17 20.92
CA PHE A 291 -14.02 -33.52 20.76
C PHE A 291 -13.11 -32.34 20.42
N TYR A 292 -13.65 -31.20 19.97
CA TYR A 292 -12.84 -30.02 19.65
C TYR A 292 -12.21 -29.44 20.93
N GLY A 293 -10.89 -29.53 21.05
CA GLY A 293 -10.13 -29.27 22.28
C GLY A 293 -9.52 -30.52 22.92
N LYS A 294 -10.11 -31.71 22.68
CA LYS A 294 -9.63 -33.01 23.20
C LYS A 294 -8.90 -33.86 22.15
N LYS A 295 -9.17 -33.62 20.87
CA LYS A 295 -8.52 -34.26 19.72
C LYS A 295 -8.05 -33.19 18.74
N THR A 296 -7.09 -33.53 17.88
CA THR A 296 -6.68 -32.60 16.82
C THR A 296 -7.83 -32.43 15.82
N ALA A 297 -7.90 -31.27 15.16
CA ALA A 297 -8.92 -31.05 14.14
C ALA A 297 -8.82 -32.06 12.98
N ALA A 298 -7.61 -32.59 12.71
CA ALA A 298 -7.36 -33.66 11.75
C ALA A 298 -7.99 -34.99 12.18
N GLU A 299 -7.81 -35.40 13.44
CA GLU A 299 -8.44 -36.62 13.98
C GLU A 299 -9.97 -36.51 13.99
N ILE A 300 -10.50 -35.35 14.37
CA ILE A 300 -11.95 -35.11 14.35
C ILE A 300 -12.48 -35.16 12.93
N GLY A 301 -11.76 -34.55 11.99
CA GLY A 301 -12.08 -34.60 10.57
C GLY A 301 -12.14 -36.04 10.04
N ALA A 302 -11.13 -36.85 10.37
CA ALA A 302 -11.09 -38.26 9.99
C ALA A 302 -12.29 -39.07 10.53
N MET A 303 -12.77 -38.77 11.75
CA MET A 303 -13.93 -39.45 12.35
C MET A 303 -15.27 -39.12 11.66
N ILE A 304 -15.44 -37.91 11.13
CA ILE A 304 -16.70 -37.48 10.48
C ILE A 304 -16.60 -37.40 8.95
N GLY A 305 -15.51 -37.87 8.37
CA GLY A 305 -15.27 -37.79 6.92
C GLY A 305 -15.18 -36.35 6.40
N ARG A 306 -14.62 -35.42 7.20
CA ARG A 306 -14.42 -34.00 6.86
C ARG A 306 -12.96 -33.62 6.99
N THR A 307 -12.54 -32.50 6.39
CA THR A 307 -11.18 -32.00 6.56
C THR A 307 -10.97 -31.30 7.91
N GLN A 308 -9.70 -31.24 8.36
CA GLN A 308 -9.34 -30.50 9.57
C GLN A 308 -9.78 -29.04 9.53
N PHE A 309 -9.71 -28.41 8.35
CA PHE A 309 -10.10 -27.01 8.16
C PHE A 309 -11.61 -26.81 8.22
N ALA A 310 -12.40 -27.75 7.69
CA ALA A 310 -13.85 -27.74 7.82
C ALA A 310 -14.28 -27.84 9.29
N VAL A 311 -13.59 -28.69 10.07
CA VAL A 311 -13.82 -28.81 11.52
C VAL A 311 -13.45 -27.52 12.26
N VAL A 312 -12.31 -26.89 11.94
CA VAL A 312 -11.91 -25.59 12.54
C VAL A 312 -12.91 -24.49 12.22
N GLY A 313 -13.34 -24.40 10.95
CA GLY A 313 -14.34 -23.43 10.50
C GLY A 313 -15.69 -23.65 11.19
N ARG A 314 -16.13 -24.91 11.31
CA ARG A 314 -17.38 -25.23 11.97
C ARG A 314 -17.34 -25.00 13.48
N ALA A 315 -16.25 -25.33 14.15
CA ALA A 315 -16.08 -25.06 15.58
C ALA A 315 -16.17 -23.56 15.90
N LYS A 316 -15.61 -22.69 15.05
CA LYS A 316 -15.81 -21.23 15.16
C LYS A 316 -17.28 -20.83 15.03
N HIS A 317 -18.01 -21.43 14.09
CA HIS A 317 -19.44 -21.17 13.88
C HIS A 317 -20.30 -21.67 15.06
N LEU A 318 -19.93 -22.82 15.65
CA LEU A 318 -20.55 -23.40 16.84
C LEU A 318 -20.05 -22.75 18.15
N LYS A 319 -19.12 -21.79 18.07
CA LYS A 319 -18.48 -21.09 19.21
C LYS A 319 -17.82 -22.03 20.23
N VAL A 320 -17.22 -23.13 19.74
CA VAL A 320 -16.46 -24.08 20.56
C VAL A 320 -14.97 -23.71 20.52
N SER A 321 -14.37 -23.47 21.68
CA SER A 321 -12.97 -23.05 21.82
C SER A 321 -12.03 -24.25 22.00
N ASN A 322 -10.85 -24.19 21.36
CA ASN A 322 -9.79 -25.18 21.54
C ASN A 322 -9.00 -24.85 22.83
N SER A 323 -9.18 -25.63 23.90
CA SER A 323 -8.47 -25.43 25.18
C SER A 323 -7.00 -25.87 25.16
N ARG A 324 -6.49 -26.47 24.08
CA ARG A 324 -5.08 -26.90 23.97
C ARG A 324 -4.05 -25.80 23.71
N ARG A 325 -4.38 -24.53 23.95
CA ARG A 325 -3.39 -23.43 23.99
C ARG A 325 -3.01 -22.99 25.41
N SER A 326 -3.40 -23.74 26.44
CA SER A 326 -3.06 -23.45 27.85
C SER A 326 -2.54 -24.69 28.60
N SER A 327 -1.55 -25.39 28.08
CA SER A 327 -0.75 -26.36 28.85
C SER A 327 0.58 -26.64 28.15
N GLY A 328 1.66 -26.04 28.66
CA GLY A 328 3.01 -26.21 28.14
C GLY A 328 4.06 -25.31 28.78
N SER A 329 4.15 -25.28 30.12
CA SER A 329 5.39 -24.99 30.85
C SER A 329 5.21 -25.36 32.32
N ASP A 330 5.26 -26.65 32.63
CA ASP A 330 5.76 -27.15 33.91
C ASP A 330 6.57 -28.40 33.58
N GLY A 331 7.88 -28.22 33.58
CA GLY A 331 8.85 -29.29 33.61
C GLY A 331 9.62 -29.13 34.91
N GLU A 332 9.25 -29.95 35.90
CA GLU A 332 10.14 -30.68 36.82
C GLU A 332 9.35 -31.83 37.44
#